data_AF-A0A087GB90-F1
#
_entry.id   AF-A0A087GB90-F1
#
_cell.length_a   1.000
_cell.length_b   1.000
_cell.length_c   1.000
_cell.angle_alpha   90.00
_cell.angle_beta   90.00
_cell.angle_gamma   90.00
#
_symmetry.space_group_name_H-M   'P 1'
#
loop_
_entity.id
_entity.type
_entity.pdbx_description
1 polymer ?
#
loop_
_entity_poly.entity_id
_entity_poly.type
_entity_poly.pdbx_seq_one_letter_code
_entity_poly.pdbx_strand_id
1 'polypeptide(L)'
;MAGFSFYCIINPPILFTLPSESSPLFVLSSGTATTRRGRKSGRLVVSVNAHSNPKIINPKKKSRYGQTLSPYDSDEDQELDDESDDDDDDWLLNDDFAEVTEYEKKKPKSQKQSIAKKGGKKGSVKSWEKPEESDTDEDELDIGITRNASEKKKEKDSWRLDGRGKVSSRKHVEKLYPRLSEEIDIDPKWVPLLDYLSTFGLKESHFVQMYERHMPSLQINVLSAQERLDYLLSVGVKHRDIKRMLLRQPQILQYTVENNLKAHISFLMGLGIPNSKIGQIVAVTPSLFSYSVENSLRPTIRYLIEEVGINENDVGKVVQLSPQILIQRLDITWNTRYMFLSKELGAPRDSVVKMVKKHPQLLHYSIDDGFLPRINFLRSIGMCNSDILKVLTSLTQVLSLSLEDNLKPKYMYLVNELKNEVHILTKYPMYLSLSLDQRIRPRHRFLVELKKVRKGPFPLSSLVPNDESFCQQWAGTSVDKYLAFRQRLLLKEFASKYDKRG
;
A
#
# COMPACT_ATOMS: atom_id res chain seq x y z
N MET A 1 27.21 -21.82 -46.03
CA MET A 1 27.68 -22.96 -45.22
C MET A 1 28.94 -22.53 -44.50
N ALA A 2 29.02 -22.82 -43.18
CA ALA A 2 30.13 -22.60 -42.25
C ALA A 2 30.57 -21.13 -42.09
N GLY A 3 30.71 -20.53 -40.90
CA GLY A 3 30.77 -21.03 -39.53
C GLY A 3 31.79 -20.13 -38.83
N PHE A 4 31.35 -19.23 -37.95
CA PHE A 4 32.27 -18.44 -37.11
C PHE A 4 31.80 -18.46 -35.66
N SER A 5 32.71 -18.99 -34.84
CA SER A 5 32.62 -19.27 -33.42
C SER A 5 32.85 -18.01 -32.59
N PHE A 6 31.98 -17.75 -31.62
CA PHE A 6 32.17 -16.69 -30.62
C PHE A 6 33.04 -17.19 -29.47
N TYR A 7 34.14 -16.48 -29.22
CA TYR A 7 35.00 -16.66 -28.05
C TYR A 7 34.29 -16.17 -26.78
N CYS A 8 34.13 -17.06 -25.79
CA CYS A 8 33.80 -16.73 -24.41
C CYS A 8 35.08 -16.32 -23.66
N ILE A 9 35.09 -15.14 -23.05
CA ILE A 9 36.11 -14.72 -22.09
C ILE A 9 35.63 -15.16 -20.70
N ILE A 10 36.28 -16.19 -20.16
CA ILE A 10 36.17 -16.65 -18.78
C ILE A 10 37.33 -16.02 -18.01
N ASN A 11 37.04 -15.29 -16.92
CA ASN A 11 38.04 -14.87 -15.94
C ASN A 11 37.97 -15.79 -14.69
N PRO A 12 39.11 -16.07 -14.04
CA PRO A 12 39.29 -17.19 -13.11
C PRO A 12 38.93 -16.88 -11.64
N PRO A 13 38.79 -17.91 -10.77
CA PRO A 13 38.45 -17.73 -9.36
C PRO A 13 39.68 -17.38 -8.51
N ILE A 14 39.50 -16.44 -7.58
CA ILE A 14 40.50 -16.06 -6.58
C ILE A 14 40.40 -17.04 -5.40
N LEU A 15 41.49 -17.78 -5.17
CA LEU A 15 41.76 -18.58 -3.98
C LEU A 15 42.18 -17.63 -2.84
N PHE A 16 41.55 -17.70 -1.67
CA PHE A 16 42.16 -17.24 -0.42
C PHE A 16 42.08 -18.32 0.64
N THR A 17 43.26 -18.58 1.20
CA THR A 17 43.65 -19.60 2.16
C THR A 17 43.25 -19.22 3.59
N LEU A 18 42.72 -20.18 4.35
CA LEU A 18 42.55 -20.11 5.80
C LEU A 18 43.86 -20.49 6.50
N PRO A 19 44.21 -19.85 7.63
CA PRO A 19 45.08 -20.45 8.62
C PRO A 19 44.31 -20.88 9.88
N SER A 20 44.61 -22.11 10.30
CA SER A 20 44.32 -22.75 11.58
C SER A 20 45.24 -22.23 12.70
N GLU A 21 44.74 -22.29 13.94
CA GLU A 21 45.39 -22.56 15.25
C GLU A 21 44.70 -21.68 16.32
N SER A 22 44.04 -22.20 17.36
CA SER A 22 44.37 -23.12 18.46
C SER A 22 44.14 -22.34 19.78
N SER A 23 43.37 -22.91 20.69
CA SER A 23 42.90 -22.31 21.95
C SER A 23 44.04 -22.15 22.98
N PRO A 24 43.77 -21.43 24.09
CA PRO A 24 43.60 -22.20 25.33
C PRO A 24 42.48 -21.72 26.27
N LEU A 25 42.16 -22.66 27.16
CA LEU A 25 41.15 -22.72 28.21
C LEU A 25 41.35 -21.68 29.32
N PHE A 26 40.24 -21.20 29.92
CA PHE A 26 40.16 -20.97 31.36
C PHE A 26 38.71 -21.15 31.85
N VAL A 27 38.58 -21.81 32.99
CA VAL A 27 37.36 -22.35 33.59
C VAL A 27 37.28 -21.86 35.06
N LEU A 28 36.02 -21.68 35.53
CA LEU A 28 35.51 -21.47 36.90
C LEU A 28 35.65 -20.08 37.56
N SER A 29 34.51 -19.46 37.89
CA SER A 29 33.87 -19.69 39.20
C SER A 29 32.58 -18.87 39.37
N SER A 30 31.56 -19.51 39.94
CA SER A 30 30.28 -18.97 40.40
C SER A 30 30.40 -18.45 41.85
N GLY A 31 29.64 -17.39 42.18
CA GLY A 31 29.56 -16.87 43.55
C GLY A 31 28.27 -16.07 43.78
N THR A 32 27.38 -16.65 44.58
CA THR A 32 26.06 -16.13 45.00
C THR A 32 26.15 -15.13 46.16
N ALA A 33 25.09 -14.33 46.27
CA ALA A 33 24.83 -13.21 47.19
C ALA A 33 24.96 -13.49 48.71
N THR A 34 25.16 -12.42 49.48
CA THR A 34 24.58 -12.26 50.83
C THR A 34 24.50 -10.79 51.28
N THR A 35 23.36 -10.48 51.89
CA THR A 35 22.87 -9.25 52.53
C THR A 35 23.64 -8.78 53.78
N ARG A 36 23.60 -7.47 54.10
CA ARG A 36 23.51 -6.99 55.50
C ARG A 36 22.83 -5.61 55.65
N ARG A 37 22.06 -5.53 56.74
CA ARG A 37 21.09 -4.50 57.20
C ARG A 37 21.74 -3.24 57.79
N GLY A 38 21.00 -2.13 57.74
CA GLY A 38 21.12 -0.98 58.65
C GLY A 38 19.76 -0.29 58.82
N ARG A 39 19.32 -0.06 60.07
CA ARG A 39 17.95 0.24 60.52
C ARG A 39 17.95 1.56 61.31
N LYS A 40 16.95 2.45 61.13
CA LYS A 40 16.38 3.44 62.11
C LYS A 40 15.30 4.27 61.36
N SER A 41 14.00 4.16 61.67
CA SER A 41 13.23 4.66 62.83
C SER A 41 12.68 6.08 62.60
N GLY A 42 11.35 6.23 62.58
CA GLY A 42 10.65 7.54 62.68
C GLY A 42 9.29 7.55 61.99
N ARG A 43 8.23 7.89 62.73
CA ARG A 43 6.80 7.70 62.42
C ARG A 43 6.14 9.03 62.04
N LEU A 44 5.26 9.00 61.02
CA LEU A 44 4.09 9.85 60.67
C LEU A 44 4.06 11.36 60.99
N VAL A 45 3.75 12.20 59.97
CA VAL A 45 2.50 13.01 59.83
C VAL A 45 2.39 13.51 58.37
N VAL A 46 1.16 13.55 57.85
CA VAL A 46 0.73 13.96 56.50
C VAL A 46 0.77 15.48 56.32
N SER A 47 1.21 15.96 55.14
CA SER A 47 0.87 17.29 54.61
C SER A 47 0.98 17.29 53.08
N VAL A 48 -0.14 17.62 52.43
CA VAL A 48 -0.31 17.93 51.01
C VAL A 48 0.60 19.08 50.57
N ASN A 49 1.30 18.93 49.44
CA ASN A 49 1.24 19.87 48.31
C ASN A 49 2.10 19.41 47.12
N ALA A 50 1.59 19.75 45.94
CA ALA A 50 2.20 19.59 44.62
C ALA A 50 3.63 20.13 44.58
N HIS A 51 4.53 19.42 43.88
CA HIS A 51 5.54 20.02 42.99
C HIS A 51 6.10 18.95 42.04
N SER A 52 6.15 19.33 40.76
CA SER A 52 6.83 18.70 39.64
C SER A 52 8.29 18.38 39.97
N ASN A 53 8.70 17.15 39.68
CA ASN A 53 10.08 16.70 39.83
C ASN A 53 10.87 17.12 38.56
N PRO A 54 11.97 17.89 38.65
CA PRO A 54 12.79 18.23 37.49
C PRO A 54 13.60 16.99 37.08
N LYS A 55 13.32 16.42 35.90
CA LYS A 55 14.18 15.39 35.32
C LYS A 55 15.48 16.05 34.86
N ILE A 56 16.59 15.65 35.48
CA ILE A 56 17.95 16.00 35.06
C ILE A 56 18.20 15.37 33.68
N ILE A 57 18.33 16.22 32.65
CA ILE A 57 18.56 15.81 31.26
C ILE A 57 20.05 15.49 31.08
N ASN A 58 20.35 14.30 30.56
CA ASN A 58 21.70 13.81 30.34
C ASN A 58 22.22 14.31 28.96
N PRO A 59 23.25 15.18 28.89
CA PRO A 59 23.58 15.93 27.67
C PRO A 59 24.36 15.14 26.59
N LYS A 60 24.25 13.80 26.57
CA LYS A 60 25.06 12.93 25.67
C LYS A 60 24.24 11.92 24.86
N LYS A 61 22.98 12.22 24.52
CA LYS A 61 22.22 11.42 23.53
C LYS A 61 22.60 11.82 22.10
N LYS A 62 22.81 10.82 21.23
CA LYS A 62 23.07 10.98 19.79
C LYS A 62 22.02 10.23 18.97
N SER A 63 21.68 10.74 17.78
CA SER A 63 20.76 10.11 16.84
C SER A 63 21.36 8.84 16.20
N ARG A 64 20.52 8.07 15.51
CA ARG A 64 20.90 6.85 14.75
C ARG A 64 21.95 7.11 13.66
N TYR A 65 22.15 8.37 13.27
CA TYR A 65 23.16 8.83 12.31
C TYR A 65 24.30 9.64 12.96
N GLY A 66 24.40 9.63 14.30
CA GLY A 66 25.56 10.14 15.03
C GLY A 66 25.57 11.63 15.37
N GLN A 67 24.49 12.37 15.11
CA GLN A 67 24.37 13.79 15.48
C GLN A 67 23.91 13.96 16.94
N THR A 68 24.42 14.98 17.62
CA THR A 68 24.03 15.37 19.00
C THR A 68 22.67 16.05 19.01
N LEU A 69 21.74 15.54 19.82
CA LEU A 69 20.37 16.08 19.96
C LEU A 69 20.33 17.27 20.93
N SER A 70 19.37 18.17 20.71
CA SER A 70 19.19 19.40 21.52
C SER A 70 18.56 19.06 22.87
N PRO A 71 18.90 19.76 23.98
CA PRO A 71 18.30 19.51 25.31
C PRO A 71 16.79 19.80 25.40
N TYR A 72 16.19 20.36 24.35
CA TYR A 72 14.78 20.75 24.27
C TYR A 72 13.97 19.94 23.26
N ASP A 73 14.54 18.85 22.72
CA ASP A 73 13.75 17.84 22.00
C ASP A 73 12.87 17.10 23.03
N SER A 74 11.74 17.69 23.38
CA SER A 74 10.69 17.03 24.14
C SER A 74 10.03 16.00 23.23
N ASP A 75 10.16 14.71 23.60
CA ASP A 75 9.52 13.55 22.96
C ASP A 75 7.96 13.61 22.96
N GLU A 76 7.32 14.75 23.26
CA GLU A 76 5.86 14.90 23.29
C GLU A 76 5.26 15.21 21.90
N ASP A 77 6.06 15.65 20.92
CA ASP A 77 5.57 15.94 19.56
C ASP A 77 5.77 14.77 18.56
N GLN A 78 6.33 13.64 19.00
CA GLN A 78 6.34 12.38 18.22
C GLN A 78 5.12 11.49 18.48
N GLU A 79 4.30 11.78 19.49
CA GLU A 79 3.12 10.95 19.84
C GLU A 79 1.79 11.46 19.25
N LEU A 80 1.79 12.46 18.35
CA LEU A 80 0.58 12.96 17.69
C LEU A 80 0.55 12.80 16.15
N ASP A 81 1.54 12.12 15.58
CA ASP A 81 1.50 11.63 14.19
C ASP A 81 1.39 10.09 14.11
N ASP A 82 1.15 9.41 15.25
CA ASP A 82 0.59 8.05 15.31
C ASP A 82 -0.96 8.12 15.21
N GLU A 83 -1.49 8.88 14.23
CA GLU A 83 -2.65 8.32 13.55
C GLU A 83 -2.12 7.02 12.96
N SER A 84 -2.57 5.91 13.54
CA SER A 84 -2.38 4.57 13.03
C SER A 84 -2.85 4.51 11.57
N ASP A 85 -2.00 4.94 10.64
CA ASP A 85 -2.09 4.66 9.20
C ASP A 85 -1.64 3.19 8.96
N ASP A 86 -1.95 2.29 9.90
CA ASP A 86 -2.19 0.88 9.63
C ASP A 86 -3.40 0.72 8.65
N ASP A 87 -4.18 1.79 8.44
CA ASP A 87 -5.29 1.86 7.48
C ASP A 87 -4.84 2.06 6.02
N ASP A 88 -3.58 2.43 5.74
CA ASP A 88 -3.13 2.72 4.37
C ASP A 88 -2.80 1.44 3.56
N ASP A 89 -2.59 0.30 4.24
CA ASP A 89 -2.56 -1.04 3.64
C ASP A 89 -3.94 -1.75 3.70
N ASP A 90 -4.93 -1.15 4.37
CA ASP A 90 -6.25 -1.75 4.62
C ASP A 90 -7.19 -1.69 3.40
N TRP A 91 -6.81 -0.97 2.33
CA TRP A 91 -7.45 -1.07 1.01
C TRP A 91 -7.31 -2.45 0.35
N LEU A 92 -6.34 -3.26 0.79
CA LEU A 92 -6.01 -4.57 0.18
C LEU A 92 -6.81 -5.73 0.80
N LEU A 93 -7.60 -5.46 1.84
CA LEU A 93 -8.50 -6.38 2.51
C LEU A 93 -9.97 -6.03 2.25
N ASN A 94 -10.33 -5.60 1.04
CA ASN A 94 -11.74 -5.60 0.67
C ASN A 94 -12.25 -7.05 0.64
N ASP A 95 -13.21 -7.32 1.54
CA ASP A 95 -14.02 -8.54 1.71
C ASP A 95 -14.79 -8.96 0.43
N ASP A 96 -14.62 -8.25 -0.70
CA ASP A 96 -15.20 -8.51 -2.02
C ASP A 96 -14.62 -9.73 -2.75
N PHE A 97 -13.59 -10.38 -2.22
CA PHE A 97 -13.03 -11.58 -2.86
C PHE A 97 -13.90 -12.84 -2.70
N ALA A 98 -14.94 -12.80 -1.86
CA ALA A 98 -15.89 -13.90 -1.73
C ALA A 98 -17.07 -13.75 -2.71
N GLU A 99 -16.80 -13.68 -4.02
CA GLU A 99 -17.85 -13.93 -5.02
C GLU A 99 -18.21 -15.42 -4.94
N VAL A 100 -19.37 -15.70 -4.33
CA VAL A 100 -19.97 -17.02 -4.28
C VAL A 100 -20.37 -17.40 -5.70
N THR A 101 -19.56 -18.21 -6.37
CA THR A 101 -20.01 -18.90 -7.57
C THR A 101 -21.01 -19.98 -7.15
N GLU A 102 -22.30 -19.69 -7.27
CA GLU A 102 -23.36 -20.67 -7.17
C GLU A 102 -23.19 -21.72 -8.28
N TYR A 103 -22.66 -22.89 -7.94
CA TYR A 103 -22.67 -24.05 -8.82
C TYR A 103 -24.02 -24.78 -8.66
N GLU A 104 -25.03 -24.35 -9.42
CA GLU A 104 -26.24 -25.16 -9.63
C GLU A 104 -25.90 -26.41 -10.47
N LYS A 105 -26.18 -27.59 -9.91
CA LYS A 105 -26.23 -28.85 -10.67
C LYS A 105 -27.44 -28.83 -11.60
N LYS A 106 -27.23 -28.78 -12.92
CA LYS A 106 -28.28 -29.15 -13.89
C LYS A 106 -27.81 -30.27 -14.82
N LYS A 107 -28.46 -31.44 -14.67
CA LYS A 107 -28.43 -32.58 -15.59
C LYS A 107 -29.07 -32.20 -16.94
N PRO A 108 -28.70 -32.86 -18.06
CA PRO A 108 -29.08 -32.42 -19.39
C PRO A 108 -30.52 -32.85 -19.73
N LYS A 109 -31.27 -31.96 -20.38
CA LYS A 109 -32.45 -32.34 -21.17
C LYS A 109 -32.29 -31.85 -22.61
N SER A 110 -32.40 -32.82 -23.49
CA SER A 110 -32.52 -32.74 -24.95
C SER A 110 -33.74 -31.94 -25.40
N GLN A 111 -33.58 -31.06 -26.40
CA GLN A 111 -34.56 -30.93 -27.48
C GLN A 111 -34.00 -30.20 -28.71
N LYS A 112 -34.24 -30.82 -29.87
CA LYS A 112 -34.07 -30.27 -31.22
C LYS A 112 -35.10 -29.17 -31.48
N GLN A 113 -34.70 -28.10 -32.18
CA GLN A 113 -35.46 -27.39 -33.23
C GLN A 113 -34.56 -26.22 -33.69
N SER A 114 -34.00 -26.24 -34.90
CA SER A 114 -34.57 -26.00 -36.24
C SER A 114 -34.07 -24.65 -36.77
N ILE A 115 -33.52 -24.75 -37.97
CA ILE A 115 -32.74 -23.77 -38.72
C ILE A 115 -33.63 -22.64 -39.26
N ALA A 116 -33.16 -21.40 -39.20
CA ALA A 116 -33.47 -20.38 -40.20
C ALA A 116 -32.21 -19.55 -40.52
N LYS A 117 -31.79 -19.66 -41.78
CA LYS A 117 -30.67 -18.96 -42.41
C LYS A 117 -30.99 -17.48 -42.67
N LYS A 118 -30.00 -16.62 -42.50
CA LYS A 118 -29.62 -15.43 -43.29
C LYS A 118 -28.35 -14.90 -42.62
N GLY A 119 -27.22 -14.59 -43.24
CA GLY A 119 -26.79 -14.25 -44.59
C GLY A 119 -25.49 -13.44 -44.38
N GLY A 120 -24.47 -13.62 -45.23
CA GLY A 120 -23.09 -13.12 -45.06
C GLY A 120 -22.90 -11.63 -44.71
N LYS A 121 -21.71 -11.16 -44.35
CA LYS A 121 -20.44 -11.32 -45.07
C LYS A 121 -19.25 -11.01 -44.14
N LYS A 122 -18.13 -11.67 -44.44
CA LYS A 122 -16.77 -11.33 -43.98
C LYS A 122 -16.32 -9.96 -44.51
N GLY A 123 -15.56 -9.24 -43.69
CA GLY A 123 -14.60 -8.19 -44.04
C GLY A 123 -13.73 -7.97 -42.80
N SER A 124 -12.53 -8.57 -42.76
CA SER A 124 -11.24 -8.03 -43.22
C SER A 124 -10.71 -6.88 -42.35
N VAL A 125 -9.60 -7.21 -41.71
CA VAL A 125 -8.72 -6.41 -40.85
C VAL A 125 -8.13 -5.21 -41.62
N LYS A 126 -8.08 -4.04 -40.96
CA LYS A 126 -7.22 -2.87 -41.27
C LYS A 126 -6.78 -2.30 -39.91
N SER A 127 -5.55 -2.53 -39.46
CA SER A 127 -4.33 -1.74 -39.73
C SER A 127 -4.55 -0.24 -39.57
N TRP A 128 -3.99 0.31 -38.49
CA TRP A 128 -4.04 1.73 -38.13
C TRP A 128 -2.91 2.47 -38.86
N GLU A 129 -3.27 3.37 -39.76
CA GLU A 129 -2.39 4.41 -40.28
C GLU A 129 -3.00 5.78 -39.95
N LYS A 130 -2.11 6.74 -39.65
CA LYS A 130 -2.40 8.14 -39.30
C LYS A 130 -3.16 8.88 -40.41
N PRO A 131 -3.80 10.01 -40.08
CA PRO A 131 -3.77 11.15 -40.99
C PRO A 131 -3.18 12.42 -40.36
N GLU A 132 -2.50 13.16 -41.22
CA GLU A 132 -1.98 14.52 -41.08
C GLU A 132 -3.09 15.59 -41.16
N GLU A 133 -2.67 16.82 -40.86
CA GLU A 133 -3.38 18.08 -40.69
C GLU A 133 -4.27 18.53 -41.87
N SER A 134 -5.36 19.23 -41.54
CA SER A 134 -5.95 20.27 -42.39
C SER A 134 -6.76 21.26 -41.55
N ASP A 135 -6.46 22.54 -41.74
CA ASP A 135 -7.16 23.72 -41.21
C ASP A 135 -8.68 23.69 -41.44
N THR A 136 -9.45 24.25 -40.49
CA THR A 136 -10.53 25.21 -40.75
C THR A 136 -11.18 25.71 -39.45
N ASP A 137 -11.23 27.04 -39.37
CA ASP A 137 -12.27 27.94 -38.85
C ASP A 137 -12.59 28.02 -37.34
N GLU A 138 -12.25 29.21 -36.82
CA GLU A 138 -12.66 29.80 -35.55
C GLU A 138 -14.15 30.16 -35.59
N ASP A 139 -14.91 29.75 -34.57
CA ASP A 139 -16.24 30.30 -34.27
C ASP A 139 -16.24 30.94 -32.87
N GLU A 140 -16.20 32.27 -32.87
CA GLU A 140 -16.49 33.15 -31.73
C GLU A 140 -17.96 33.00 -31.30
N LEU A 141 -18.20 32.76 -30.00
CA LEU A 141 -19.51 32.94 -29.38
C LEU A 141 -19.51 34.22 -28.54
N ASP A 142 -20.05 35.26 -29.15
CA ASP A 142 -20.42 36.56 -28.58
C ASP A 142 -21.65 36.42 -27.67
N ILE A 143 -21.52 36.80 -26.39
CA ILE A 143 -22.66 37.10 -25.52
C ILE A 143 -22.40 38.47 -24.89
N GLY A 144 -22.93 39.50 -25.54
CA GLY A 144 -23.05 40.84 -25.00
C GLY A 144 -24.05 40.90 -23.83
N ILE A 145 -23.62 41.52 -22.73
CA ILE A 145 -24.53 42.16 -21.77
C ILE A 145 -24.03 43.58 -21.51
N THR A 146 -24.98 44.49 -21.66
CA THR A 146 -24.89 45.95 -21.68
C THR A 146 -24.50 46.56 -20.34
N ARG A 147 -23.74 47.66 -20.43
CA ARG A 147 -23.38 48.57 -19.35
C ARG A 147 -24.61 49.34 -18.86
N ASN A 148 -24.71 49.57 -17.54
CA ASN A 148 -25.03 50.88 -16.97
C ASN A 148 -24.60 51.03 -15.50
N ALA A 149 -23.76 52.07 -15.30
CA ALA A 149 -23.44 52.92 -14.15
C ALA A 149 -23.84 52.53 -12.70
N SER A 150 -22.90 52.57 -11.76
CA SER A 150 -22.54 53.80 -11.00
C SER A 150 -21.62 53.50 -9.81
N GLU A 151 -20.88 54.52 -9.42
CA GLU A 151 -19.63 54.53 -8.66
C GLU A 151 -19.73 54.14 -7.17
N LYS A 152 -18.68 53.49 -6.66
CA LYS A 152 -18.04 53.88 -5.39
C LYS A 152 -16.59 53.40 -5.35
N LYS A 153 -15.69 54.34 -5.63
CA LYS A 153 -14.22 54.23 -5.53
C LYS A 153 -13.82 54.00 -4.06
N LYS A 154 -13.13 52.89 -3.77
CA LYS A 154 -12.20 52.81 -2.64
C LYS A 154 -10.80 52.58 -3.22
N GLU A 155 -10.02 53.64 -3.11
CA GLU A 155 -8.60 53.74 -3.44
C GLU A 155 -7.84 52.58 -2.80
N LYS A 156 -7.12 51.80 -3.62
CA LYS A 156 -6.25 50.72 -3.17
C LYS A 156 -4.82 51.15 -3.47
N ASP A 157 -4.02 51.16 -2.41
CA ASP A 157 -2.71 51.78 -2.32
C ASP A 157 -1.77 51.47 -3.49
N SER A 158 -1.19 52.56 -4.00
CA SER A 158 -0.09 52.57 -4.94
C SER A 158 1.17 52.00 -4.27
N TRP A 159 1.70 50.92 -4.84
CA TRP A 159 3.02 50.38 -4.49
C TRP A 159 4.11 51.41 -4.78
N ARG A 160 4.65 52.07 -3.75
CA ARG A 160 5.89 52.84 -3.85
C ARG A 160 7.09 51.93 -3.62
N LEU A 161 7.95 51.83 -4.64
CA LEU A 161 9.28 51.24 -4.53
C LEU A 161 10.18 52.20 -3.77
N ASP A 162 10.83 51.73 -2.70
CA ASP A 162 11.87 52.48 -2.02
C ASP A 162 13.24 51.79 -2.20
N GLY A 163 14.24 52.60 -2.53
CA GLY A 163 15.50 52.24 -3.19
C GLY A 163 16.55 51.53 -2.32
N ARG A 164 16.15 50.79 -1.28
CA ARG A 164 17.05 49.94 -0.44
C ARG A 164 16.38 48.64 0.05
N GLY A 165 15.46 48.09 -0.73
CA GLY A 165 14.52 47.03 -0.33
C GLY A 165 15.03 45.59 -0.30
N LYS A 166 16.07 45.25 0.49
CA LYS A 166 16.46 43.83 0.69
C LYS A 166 16.17 43.27 2.09
N VAL A 167 15.70 44.10 3.03
CA VAL A 167 15.49 43.69 4.44
C VAL A 167 14.01 43.53 4.82
N SER A 168 13.08 44.19 4.13
CA SER A 168 11.66 44.19 4.50
C SER A 168 10.94 42.89 4.15
N SER A 169 11.21 42.33 2.96
CA SER A 169 10.56 41.11 2.49
C SER A 169 11.02 39.87 3.26
N ARG A 170 12.29 39.81 3.66
CA ARG A 170 12.87 38.65 4.41
C ARG A 170 12.26 38.51 5.81
N LYS A 171 12.14 39.63 6.54
CA LYS A 171 11.47 39.67 7.87
C LYS A 171 10.00 39.27 7.82
N HIS A 172 9.33 39.50 6.68
CA HIS A 172 7.95 39.08 6.50
C HIS A 172 7.83 37.56 6.34
N VAL A 173 8.74 36.94 5.58
CA VAL A 173 8.82 35.48 5.45
C VAL A 173 9.16 34.83 6.79
N GLU A 174 10.15 35.37 7.52
CA GLU A 174 10.52 34.90 8.87
C GLU A 174 9.35 34.98 9.87
N LYS A 175 8.39 35.89 9.66
CA LYS A 175 7.19 35.98 10.49
C LYS A 175 6.13 34.94 10.13
N LEU A 176 5.96 34.64 8.84
CA LEU A 176 4.95 33.70 8.35
C LEU A 176 5.39 32.24 8.49
N TYR A 177 6.68 31.99 8.28
CA TYR A 177 7.29 30.67 8.26
C TYR A 177 8.59 30.66 9.08
N PRO A 178 8.51 30.86 10.41
CA PRO A 178 9.68 31.01 11.27
C PRO A 178 10.63 29.81 11.22
N ARG A 179 10.11 28.57 11.34
CA ARG A 179 10.92 27.34 11.34
C ARG A 179 11.52 27.10 9.97
N LEU A 180 10.74 27.29 8.91
CA LEU A 180 11.23 27.11 7.53
C LEU A 180 12.34 28.12 7.19
N SER A 181 12.26 29.34 7.71
CA SER A 181 13.25 30.40 7.47
C SER A 181 14.56 30.22 8.23
N GLU A 182 14.54 29.44 9.32
CA GLU A 182 15.75 29.05 10.06
C GLU A 182 16.56 27.98 9.31
N GLU A 183 15.86 27.10 8.58
CA GLU A 183 16.47 25.97 7.87
C GLU A 183 16.84 26.28 6.42
N ILE A 184 16.05 27.13 5.74
CA ILE A 184 16.16 27.39 4.30
C ILE A 184 16.13 28.90 4.00
N ASP A 185 16.98 29.34 3.07
CA ASP A 185 16.92 30.71 2.53
C ASP A 185 15.75 30.82 1.53
N ILE A 186 14.56 31.17 2.02
CA ILE A 186 13.34 31.28 1.23
C ILE A 186 13.33 32.61 0.46
N ASP A 187 13.21 32.54 -0.87
CA ASP A 187 12.90 33.75 -1.66
C ASP A 187 11.46 34.18 -1.36
N PRO A 188 11.20 35.47 -1.01
CA PRO A 188 9.85 35.99 -0.81
C PRO A 188 8.87 35.69 -1.95
N LYS A 189 9.36 35.43 -3.16
CA LYS A 189 8.55 35.01 -4.32
C LYS A 189 7.85 33.66 -4.13
N TRP A 190 8.34 32.80 -3.23
CA TRP A 190 7.77 31.48 -2.99
C TRP A 190 6.59 31.52 -2.00
N VAL A 191 6.43 32.61 -1.23
CA VAL A 191 5.35 32.75 -0.23
C VAL A 191 3.96 32.45 -0.79
N PRO A 192 3.53 33.00 -1.96
CA PRO A 192 2.21 32.69 -2.51
C PRO A 192 2.02 31.20 -2.81
N LEU A 193 3.09 30.50 -3.22
CA LEU A 193 3.05 29.05 -3.44
C LEU A 193 2.89 28.31 -2.11
N LEU A 194 3.66 28.68 -1.07
CA LEU A 194 3.57 28.06 0.25
C LEU A 194 2.18 28.26 0.87
N ASP A 195 1.60 29.46 0.76
CA ASP A 195 0.25 29.75 1.24
C ASP A 195 -0.79 28.89 0.52
N TYR A 196 -0.68 28.78 -0.81
CA TYR A 196 -1.54 27.91 -1.61
C TYR A 196 -1.41 26.44 -1.22
N LEU A 197 -0.18 25.92 -1.10
CA LEU A 197 0.04 24.52 -0.70
C LEU A 197 -0.46 24.25 0.72
N SER A 198 -0.41 25.24 1.62
CA SER A 198 -0.95 25.12 2.98
C SER A 198 -2.47 24.88 2.99
N THR A 199 -3.20 25.28 1.93
CA THR A 199 -4.65 24.96 1.80
C THR A 199 -4.93 23.45 1.69
N PHE A 200 -3.94 22.66 1.26
CA PHE A 200 -4.01 21.19 1.24
C PHE A 200 -3.54 20.54 2.55
N GLY A 201 -3.30 21.34 3.61
CA GLY A 201 -2.85 20.84 4.91
C GLY A 201 -1.34 20.61 5.03
N LEU A 202 -0.53 21.18 4.12
CA LEU A 202 0.91 21.25 4.30
C LEU A 202 1.26 22.24 5.42
N LYS A 203 2.39 21.97 6.10
CA LYS A 203 2.93 22.74 7.24
C LYS A 203 4.40 23.01 6.97
N GLU A 204 5.05 23.86 7.77
CA GLU A 204 6.47 24.19 7.63
C GLU A 204 7.39 22.98 7.52
N SER A 205 7.23 21.97 8.37
CA SER A 205 8.03 20.73 8.32
C SER A 205 7.90 19.98 6.99
N HIS A 206 6.73 20.01 6.37
CA HIS A 206 6.49 19.39 5.08
C HIS A 206 7.22 20.13 3.94
N PHE A 207 7.35 21.46 4.04
CA PHE A 207 8.08 22.23 3.04
C PHE A 207 9.59 21.99 3.13
N VAL A 208 10.14 21.84 4.34
CA VAL A 208 11.52 21.36 4.52
C VAL A 208 11.71 20.02 3.83
N GLN A 209 10.83 19.04 4.12
CA GLN A 209 10.90 17.71 3.50
C GLN A 209 10.82 17.76 1.96
N MET A 210 9.92 18.58 1.41
CA MET A 210 9.81 18.77 -0.04
C MET A 210 11.07 19.42 -0.63
N TYR A 211 11.66 20.38 0.07
CA TYR A 211 12.89 21.06 -0.36
C TYR A 211 14.09 20.11 -0.37
N GLU A 212 14.28 19.33 0.70
CA GLU A 212 15.35 18.32 0.79
C GLU A 212 15.22 17.27 -0.32
N ARG A 213 13.98 16.84 -0.61
CA ARG A 213 13.72 15.82 -1.62
C ARG A 213 13.86 16.36 -3.04
N HIS A 214 13.32 17.55 -3.29
CA HIS A 214 13.35 18.17 -4.61
C HIS A 214 13.13 19.68 -4.56
N MET A 215 14.20 20.41 -4.23
CA MET A 215 14.25 21.86 -4.12
C MET A 215 13.52 22.65 -5.22
N PRO A 216 13.63 22.32 -6.53
CA PRO A 216 12.95 23.10 -7.58
C PRO A 216 11.42 23.02 -7.54
N SER A 217 10.83 22.07 -6.79
CA SER A 217 9.37 21.98 -6.62
C SER A 217 8.75 23.19 -5.92
N LEU A 218 9.51 23.88 -5.07
CA LEU A 218 9.06 25.10 -4.38
C LEU A 218 9.40 26.38 -5.14
N GLN A 219 10.10 26.28 -6.27
CA GLN A 219 10.57 27.42 -7.07
C GLN A 219 9.64 27.77 -8.23
N ILE A 220 8.52 27.07 -8.36
CA ILE A 220 7.55 27.29 -9.43
C ILE A 220 6.61 28.45 -9.09
N ASN A 221 6.01 29.04 -10.13
CA ASN A 221 4.94 30.02 -9.94
C ASN A 221 3.68 29.35 -9.34
N VAL A 222 3.02 30.04 -8.41
CA VAL A 222 1.75 29.62 -7.81
C VAL A 222 0.68 29.32 -8.86
N LEU A 223 0.59 30.11 -9.94
CA LEU A 223 -0.38 29.88 -11.02
C LEU A 223 -0.16 28.55 -11.74
N SER A 224 1.11 28.18 -11.97
CA SER A 224 1.43 26.89 -12.57
C SER A 224 1.17 25.73 -11.61
N ALA A 225 1.40 25.93 -10.31
CA ALA A 225 1.06 24.94 -9.30
C ALA A 225 -0.46 24.72 -9.23
N GLN A 226 -1.25 25.81 -9.27
CA GLN A 226 -2.71 25.77 -9.31
C GLN A 226 -3.20 25.00 -10.53
N GLU A 227 -2.78 25.38 -11.73
CA GLU A 227 -3.15 24.70 -12.98
C GLU A 227 -2.90 23.18 -12.92
N ARG A 228 -1.72 22.77 -12.42
CA ARG A 228 -1.35 21.35 -12.30
C ARG A 228 -2.20 20.62 -11.28
N LEU A 229 -2.41 21.19 -10.09
CA LEU A 229 -3.19 20.54 -9.04
C LEU A 229 -4.69 20.52 -9.35
N ASP A 230 -5.23 21.57 -9.96
CA ASP A 230 -6.62 21.64 -10.42
C ASP A 230 -6.89 20.59 -11.49
N TYR A 231 -5.95 20.41 -12.42
CA TYR A 231 -6.03 19.32 -13.39
C TYR A 231 -6.06 17.94 -12.68
N LEU A 232 -5.17 17.71 -11.71
CA LEU A 232 -5.13 16.45 -10.96
C LEU A 232 -6.44 16.19 -10.18
N LEU A 233 -7.01 17.23 -9.57
CA LEU A 233 -8.33 17.16 -8.94
C LEU A 233 -9.43 16.83 -9.97
N SER A 234 -9.38 17.44 -11.16
CA SER A 234 -10.37 17.20 -12.23
C SER A 234 -10.37 15.77 -12.77
N VAL A 235 -9.22 15.08 -12.75
CA VAL A 235 -9.10 13.67 -13.15
C VAL A 235 -9.43 12.69 -12.01
N GLY A 236 -9.83 13.22 -10.84
CA GLY A 236 -10.37 12.45 -9.73
C GLY A 236 -9.40 12.18 -8.58
N VAL A 237 -8.24 12.83 -8.53
CA VAL A 237 -7.39 12.81 -7.32
C VAL A 237 -8.16 13.50 -6.19
N LYS A 238 -8.26 12.88 -5.01
CA LYS A 238 -9.01 13.50 -3.91
C LYS A 238 -8.17 14.55 -3.23
N HIS A 239 -8.81 15.63 -2.76
CA HIS A 239 -8.14 16.71 -2.05
C HIS A 239 -7.28 16.22 -0.86
N ARG A 240 -7.79 15.23 -0.09
CA ARG A 240 -7.05 14.62 1.03
C ARG A 240 -5.77 13.89 0.62
N ASP A 241 -5.70 13.41 -0.62
CA ASP A 241 -4.56 12.62 -1.12
C ASP A 241 -3.43 13.54 -1.63
N ILE A 242 -3.73 14.82 -1.92
CA ILE A 242 -2.76 15.79 -2.50
C ILE A 242 -1.54 15.97 -1.60
N LYS A 243 -1.74 16.19 -0.28
CA LYS A 243 -0.63 16.34 0.68
C LYS A 243 0.33 15.16 0.60
N ARG A 244 -0.19 13.94 0.76
CA ARG A 244 0.60 12.70 0.73
C ARG A 244 1.32 12.51 -0.61
N MET A 245 0.63 12.82 -1.71
CA MET A 245 1.19 12.74 -3.06
C MET A 245 2.37 13.71 -3.26
N LEU A 246 2.22 14.96 -2.82
CA LEU A 246 3.27 15.99 -2.92
C LEU A 246 4.49 15.66 -2.06
N LEU A 247 4.28 15.13 -0.85
CA LEU A 247 5.39 14.68 0.01
C LEU A 247 6.15 13.49 -0.60
N ARG A 248 5.43 12.58 -1.26
CA ARG A 248 6.02 11.41 -1.95
C ARG A 248 6.78 11.81 -3.21
N GLN A 249 6.25 12.73 -4.02
CA GLN A 249 6.85 13.15 -5.28
C GLN A 249 6.65 14.67 -5.51
N PRO A 250 7.46 15.54 -4.88
CA PRO A 250 7.31 17.00 -5.06
C PRO A 250 7.51 17.45 -6.50
N GLN A 251 8.32 16.71 -7.28
CA GLN A 251 8.57 16.96 -8.70
C GLN A 251 7.31 16.92 -9.57
N ILE A 252 6.21 16.32 -9.10
CA ILE A 252 4.94 16.33 -9.85
C ILE A 252 4.50 17.75 -10.19
N LEU A 253 4.85 18.71 -9.33
CA LEU A 253 4.60 20.12 -9.52
C LEU A 253 5.40 20.75 -10.66
N GLN A 254 6.35 20.07 -11.31
CA GLN A 254 7.10 20.61 -12.45
C GLN A 254 6.61 20.09 -13.80
N TYR A 255 5.84 19.00 -13.83
CA TYR A 255 5.31 18.46 -15.06
C TYR A 255 4.22 19.37 -15.62
N THR A 256 4.28 19.68 -16.91
CA THR A 256 3.25 20.50 -17.56
C THR A 256 1.99 19.69 -17.80
N VAL A 257 0.83 20.36 -17.75
CA VAL A 257 -0.46 19.72 -17.96
C VAL A 257 -0.55 19.14 -19.37
N GLU A 258 -0.29 19.95 -20.40
CA GLU A 258 -0.43 19.55 -21.80
C GLU A 258 0.53 18.45 -22.24
N ASN A 259 1.83 18.62 -21.99
CA ASN A 259 2.83 17.73 -22.58
C ASN A 259 3.17 16.51 -21.72
N ASN A 260 2.81 16.51 -20.43
CA ASN A 260 3.13 15.41 -19.53
C ASN A 260 1.88 14.84 -18.86
N LEU A 261 1.16 15.60 -18.04
CA LEU A 261 0.10 15.02 -17.22
C LEU A 261 -1.00 14.40 -18.10
N LYS A 262 -1.53 15.14 -19.08
CA LYS A 262 -2.55 14.64 -20.02
C LYS A 262 -2.08 13.40 -20.79
N ALA A 263 -0.84 13.37 -21.25
CA ALA A 263 -0.31 12.23 -22.00
C ALA A 263 -0.31 10.94 -21.15
N HIS A 264 0.04 11.03 -19.87
CA HIS A 264 0.00 9.88 -18.96
C HIS A 264 -1.43 9.44 -18.62
N ILE A 265 -2.34 10.39 -18.43
CA ILE A 265 -3.76 10.07 -18.20
C ILE A 265 -4.36 9.37 -19.42
N SER A 266 -4.13 9.90 -20.62
CA SER A 266 -4.55 9.27 -21.88
C SER A 266 -3.94 7.88 -22.07
N PHE A 267 -2.67 7.70 -21.70
CA PHE A 267 -2.03 6.38 -21.70
C PHE A 267 -2.76 5.39 -20.76
N LEU A 268 -3.03 5.78 -19.51
CA LEU A 268 -3.73 4.91 -18.55
C LEU A 268 -5.15 4.56 -19.03
N MET A 269 -5.88 5.54 -19.58
CA MET A 269 -7.20 5.30 -20.19
C MET A 269 -7.10 4.34 -21.39
N GLY A 270 -6.05 4.46 -22.20
CA GLY A 270 -5.76 3.57 -23.32
C GLY A 270 -5.53 2.11 -22.92
N LEU A 271 -5.20 1.83 -21.65
CA LEU A 271 -5.11 0.47 -21.11
C LEU A 271 -6.47 -0.12 -20.71
N GLY A 272 -7.57 0.60 -20.91
CA GLY A 272 -8.92 0.20 -20.51
C GLY A 272 -9.23 0.46 -19.03
N ILE A 273 -8.46 1.31 -18.35
CA ILE A 273 -8.71 1.69 -16.95
C ILE A 273 -9.86 2.70 -16.90
N PRO A 274 -10.91 2.46 -16.08
CA PRO A 274 -12.01 3.40 -15.93
C PRO A 274 -11.58 4.75 -15.35
N ASN A 275 -12.13 5.86 -15.86
CA ASN A 275 -11.83 7.21 -15.37
C ASN A 275 -12.00 7.36 -13.85
N SER A 276 -12.98 6.67 -13.27
CA SER A 276 -13.24 6.67 -11.82
C SER A 276 -12.10 6.09 -10.97
N LYS A 277 -11.14 5.39 -11.59
CA LYS A 277 -9.97 4.79 -10.93
C LYS A 277 -8.66 5.52 -11.20
N ILE A 278 -8.62 6.40 -12.19
CA ILE A 278 -7.40 7.13 -12.59
C ILE A 278 -6.85 7.97 -11.44
N GLY A 279 -7.68 8.78 -10.79
CA GLY A 279 -7.26 9.61 -9.68
C GLY A 279 -6.64 8.81 -8.52
N GLN A 280 -7.19 7.63 -8.23
CA GLN A 280 -6.63 6.73 -7.21
C GLN A 280 -5.24 6.21 -7.61
N ILE A 281 -5.07 5.82 -8.87
CA ILE A 281 -3.78 5.34 -9.40
C ILE A 281 -2.70 6.42 -9.30
N VAL A 282 -3.05 7.64 -9.71
CA VAL A 282 -2.15 8.80 -9.68
C VAL A 282 -1.76 9.16 -8.24
N ALA A 283 -2.70 9.16 -7.30
CA ALA A 283 -2.43 9.44 -5.90
C ALA A 283 -1.45 8.43 -5.27
N VAL A 284 -1.59 7.14 -5.61
CA VAL A 284 -0.75 6.06 -5.06
C VAL A 284 0.64 6.02 -5.70
N THR A 285 0.73 6.33 -7.01
CA THR A 285 1.99 6.24 -7.78
C THR A 285 2.27 7.52 -8.57
N PRO A 286 2.54 8.65 -7.89
CA PRO A 286 2.82 9.92 -8.56
C PRO A 286 4.16 9.93 -9.31
N SER A 287 5.08 9.02 -8.96
CA SER A 287 6.34 8.82 -9.69
C SER A 287 6.12 8.34 -11.14
N LEU A 288 4.92 7.88 -11.49
CA LEU A 288 4.56 7.49 -12.86
C LEU A 288 4.89 8.58 -13.89
N PHE A 289 4.65 9.85 -13.56
CA PHE A 289 4.87 11.00 -14.45
C PHE A 289 6.34 11.30 -14.76
N SER A 290 7.26 10.70 -13.99
CA SER A 290 8.71 10.81 -14.20
C SER A 290 9.21 9.90 -15.31
N TYR A 291 8.40 8.95 -15.78
CA TYR A 291 8.77 7.98 -16.81
C TYR A 291 8.24 8.42 -18.18
N SER A 292 8.95 8.05 -19.24
CA SER A 292 8.46 8.30 -20.60
C SER A 292 7.33 7.34 -20.95
N VAL A 293 6.19 7.86 -21.41
CA VAL A 293 5.08 7.04 -21.93
C VAL A 293 5.59 6.11 -23.05
N GLU A 294 6.30 6.67 -24.04
CA GLU A 294 6.73 5.95 -25.23
C GLU A 294 7.94 5.04 -24.97
N ASN A 295 8.93 5.53 -24.23
CA ASN A 295 10.22 4.82 -24.06
C ASN A 295 10.30 3.97 -22.80
N SER A 296 9.32 4.06 -21.89
CA SER A 296 9.33 3.30 -20.63
C SER A 296 8.01 2.57 -20.40
N LEU A 297 6.90 3.31 -20.30
CA LEU A 297 5.62 2.72 -19.89
C LEU A 297 5.05 1.75 -20.94
N ARG A 298 5.04 2.13 -22.23
CA ARG A 298 4.59 1.25 -23.30
C ARG A 298 5.45 -0.03 -23.44
N PRO A 299 6.80 0.03 -23.41
CA PRO A 299 7.63 -1.16 -23.32
C PRO A 299 7.30 -2.07 -22.13
N THR A 300 7.04 -1.49 -20.95
CA THR A 300 6.63 -2.28 -19.78
C THR A 300 5.30 -3.00 -20.00
N ILE A 301 4.31 -2.33 -20.61
CA ILE A 301 3.03 -2.96 -21.00
C ILE A 301 3.24 -4.08 -22.00
N ARG A 302 4.07 -3.85 -23.02
CA ARG A 302 4.41 -4.86 -24.02
C ARG A 302 5.05 -6.09 -23.39
N TYR A 303 5.97 -5.89 -22.45
CA TYR A 303 6.59 -6.97 -21.69
C TYR A 303 5.56 -7.78 -20.89
N LEU A 304 4.60 -7.12 -20.23
CA LEU A 304 3.50 -7.82 -19.53
C LEU A 304 2.65 -8.68 -20.47
N ILE A 305 2.43 -8.24 -21.70
CA ILE A 305 1.63 -8.99 -22.68
C ILE A 305 2.43 -10.13 -23.30
N GLU A 306 3.58 -9.82 -23.87
CA GLU A 306 4.36 -10.75 -24.70
C GLU A 306 5.22 -11.70 -23.84
N GLU A 307 5.94 -11.17 -22.86
CA GLU A 307 6.96 -11.89 -22.07
C GLU A 307 6.46 -12.44 -20.74
N VAL A 308 5.41 -11.86 -20.17
CA VAL A 308 4.72 -12.46 -19.02
C VAL A 308 3.57 -13.35 -19.49
N GLY A 309 2.84 -12.94 -20.54
CA GLY A 309 1.68 -13.68 -21.06
C GLY A 309 0.34 -13.22 -20.47
N ILE A 310 0.25 -11.97 -20.02
CA ILE A 310 -1.02 -11.39 -19.56
C ILE A 310 -1.83 -10.99 -20.78
N ASN A 311 -3.09 -11.41 -20.86
CA ASN A 311 -3.98 -10.99 -21.95
C ASN A 311 -4.14 -9.47 -21.94
N GLU A 312 -4.14 -8.86 -23.12
CA GLU A 312 -4.31 -7.41 -23.29
C GLU A 312 -5.52 -6.85 -22.53
N ASN A 313 -6.66 -7.54 -22.59
CA ASN A 313 -7.90 -7.16 -21.88
C ASN A 313 -7.77 -7.15 -20.35
N ASP A 314 -6.81 -7.88 -19.79
CA ASP A 314 -6.59 -7.98 -18.34
C ASP A 314 -5.51 -7.00 -17.84
N VAL A 315 -4.72 -6.40 -18.72
CA VAL A 315 -3.58 -5.54 -18.34
C VAL A 315 -4.05 -4.31 -17.57
N GLY A 316 -5.11 -3.65 -18.01
CA GLY A 316 -5.68 -2.50 -17.29
C GLY A 316 -6.05 -2.85 -15.84
N LYS A 317 -6.63 -4.03 -15.62
CA LYS A 317 -6.96 -4.52 -14.27
C LYS A 317 -5.72 -4.81 -13.43
N VAL A 318 -4.67 -5.37 -14.03
CA VAL A 318 -3.38 -5.62 -13.35
C VAL A 318 -2.72 -4.31 -12.92
N VAL A 319 -2.68 -3.31 -13.81
CA VAL A 319 -2.15 -1.98 -13.50
C VAL A 319 -2.99 -1.29 -12.44
N GLN A 320 -4.31 -1.40 -12.48
CA GLN A 320 -5.19 -0.86 -11.45
C GLN A 320 -4.92 -1.48 -10.06
N LEU A 321 -4.70 -2.79 -10.00
CA LEU A 321 -4.41 -3.50 -8.74
C LEU A 321 -3.03 -3.14 -8.19
N SER A 322 -2.04 -2.89 -9.04
CA SER A 322 -0.67 -2.54 -8.62
C SER A 322 -0.02 -1.58 -9.63
N PRO A 323 -0.26 -0.26 -9.50
CA PRO A 323 0.29 0.69 -10.47
C PRO A 323 1.82 0.76 -10.47
N GLN A 324 2.43 0.38 -9.35
CA GLN A 324 3.88 0.28 -9.17
C GLN A 324 4.54 -0.68 -10.18
N ILE A 325 3.78 -1.61 -10.76
CA ILE A 325 4.28 -2.53 -11.80
C ILE A 325 4.82 -1.79 -13.03
N LEU A 326 4.34 -0.56 -13.29
CA LEU A 326 4.74 0.23 -14.46
C LEU A 326 6.14 0.85 -14.34
N ILE A 327 6.60 1.09 -13.10
CA ILE A 327 7.82 1.84 -12.83
C ILE A 327 8.98 0.96 -12.33
N GLN A 328 8.73 -0.34 -12.18
CA GLN A 328 9.72 -1.31 -11.73
C GLN A 328 10.41 -2.04 -12.89
N ARG A 329 11.57 -2.63 -12.59
CA ARG A 329 12.30 -3.52 -13.52
C ARG A 329 11.62 -4.89 -13.57
N LEU A 330 10.64 -5.01 -14.46
CA LEU A 330 9.84 -6.23 -14.61
C LEU A 330 10.62 -7.43 -15.12
N ASP A 331 11.59 -7.20 -15.98
CA ASP A 331 12.47 -8.23 -16.53
C ASP A 331 13.15 -9.05 -15.43
N ILE A 332 13.71 -8.38 -14.43
CA ILE A 332 14.36 -9.04 -13.30
C ILE A 332 13.30 -9.63 -12.38
N THR A 333 12.31 -8.82 -11.99
CA THR A 333 11.37 -9.21 -10.93
C THR A 333 10.47 -10.38 -11.31
N TRP A 334 9.99 -10.43 -12.56
CA TRP A 334 9.25 -11.56 -13.12
C TRP A 334 10.12 -12.81 -13.19
N ASN A 335 11.27 -12.75 -13.86
CA ASN A 335 12.10 -13.92 -14.11
C ASN A 335 12.57 -14.57 -12.81
N THR A 336 13.05 -13.79 -11.83
CA THR A 336 13.54 -14.35 -10.56
C THR A 336 12.42 -15.09 -9.81
N ARG A 337 11.22 -14.51 -9.74
CA ARG A 337 10.08 -15.09 -9.00
C ARG A 337 9.44 -16.26 -9.73
N TYR A 338 9.31 -16.16 -11.05
CA TYR A 338 8.85 -17.27 -11.88
C TYR A 338 9.80 -18.47 -11.77
N MET A 339 11.11 -18.25 -11.92
CA MET A 339 12.11 -19.31 -11.82
C MET A 339 12.12 -19.96 -10.42
N PHE A 340 12.01 -19.15 -9.36
CA PHE A 340 11.91 -19.67 -8.01
C PHE A 340 10.65 -20.53 -7.81
N LEU A 341 9.46 -20.03 -8.17
CA LEU A 341 8.20 -20.78 -8.00
C LEU A 341 8.17 -22.04 -8.87
N SER A 342 8.74 -21.97 -10.08
CA SER A 342 8.87 -23.12 -10.98
C SER A 342 9.79 -24.19 -10.38
N LYS A 343 10.96 -23.80 -9.84
CA LYS A 343 11.91 -24.73 -9.22
C LYS A 343 11.40 -25.30 -7.89
N GLU A 344 10.83 -24.46 -7.03
CA GLU A 344 10.45 -24.85 -5.66
C GLU A 344 9.14 -25.64 -5.61
N LEU A 345 8.17 -25.30 -6.47
CA LEU A 345 6.82 -25.88 -6.45
C LEU A 345 6.43 -26.63 -7.73
N GLY A 346 7.28 -26.61 -8.77
CA GLY A 346 6.89 -27.12 -10.09
C GLY A 346 5.80 -26.27 -10.76
N ALA A 347 5.74 -24.98 -10.42
CA ALA A 347 4.68 -24.09 -10.91
C ALA A 347 4.80 -23.88 -12.43
N PRO A 348 3.77 -24.26 -13.23
CA PRO A 348 3.77 -23.93 -14.65
C PRO A 348 3.57 -22.43 -14.83
N ARG A 349 4.07 -21.89 -15.96
CA ARG A 349 3.99 -20.46 -16.28
C ARG A 349 2.58 -19.90 -16.13
N ASP A 350 1.58 -20.59 -16.68
CA ASP A 350 0.18 -20.16 -16.63
C ASP A 350 -0.36 -20.00 -15.20
N SER A 351 0.08 -20.83 -14.26
CA SER A 351 -0.30 -20.69 -12.85
C SER A 351 0.29 -19.44 -12.23
N VAL A 352 1.56 -19.13 -12.53
CA VAL A 352 2.22 -17.92 -12.03
C VAL A 352 1.63 -16.66 -12.67
N VAL A 353 1.33 -16.69 -13.98
CA VAL A 353 0.60 -15.61 -14.66
C VAL A 353 -0.75 -15.39 -14.00
N LYS A 354 -1.49 -16.46 -13.69
CA LYS A 354 -2.78 -16.36 -12.98
C LYS A 354 -2.64 -15.75 -11.59
N MET A 355 -1.55 -16.05 -10.87
CA MET A 355 -1.25 -15.40 -9.58
C MET A 355 -0.97 -13.91 -9.76
N VAL A 356 -0.12 -13.51 -10.72
CA VAL A 356 0.18 -12.09 -11.00
C VAL A 356 -1.07 -11.32 -11.42
N LYS A 357 -1.95 -11.92 -12.23
CA LYS A 357 -3.20 -11.29 -12.64
C LYS A 357 -4.13 -10.96 -11.47
N LYS A 358 -4.15 -11.82 -10.44
CA LYS A 358 -4.98 -11.63 -9.25
C LYS A 358 -4.31 -10.75 -8.20
N HIS A 359 -2.99 -10.86 -8.08
CA HIS A 359 -2.20 -10.22 -7.02
C HIS A 359 -0.84 -9.79 -7.59
N PRO A 360 -0.76 -8.69 -8.34
CA PRO A 360 0.47 -8.30 -9.00
C PRO A 360 1.59 -7.90 -8.03
N GLN A 361 1.25 -7.55 -6.78
CA GLN A 361 2.19 -7.32 -5.68
C GLN A 361 3.07 -8.55 -5.38
N LEU A 362 2.66 -9.74 -5.84
CA LEU A 362 3.53 -10.93 -5.86
C LEU A 362 4.92 -10.61 -6.42
N LEU A 363 5.00 -9.74 -7.44
CA LEU A 363 6.24 -9.34 -8.08
C LEU A 363 7.11 -8.41 -7.22
N HIS A 364 6.62 -7.95 -6.07
CA HIS A 364 7.36 -7.07 -5.18
C HIS A 364 7.92 -7.83 -3.97
N TYR A 365 7.35 -8.98 -3.61
CA TYR A 365 7.76 -9.71 -2.41
C TYR A 365 9.18 -10.27 -2.51
N SER A 366 9.90 -10.24 -1.38
CA SER A 366 11.18 -10.93 -1.21
C SER A 366 10.97 -12.43 -1.35
N ILE A 367 11.92 -13.11 -1.99
CA ILE A 367 11.89 -14.57 -2.07
C ILE A 367 12.25 -15.18 -0.71
N ASP A 368 13.33 -14.69 -0.10
CA ASP A 368 13.90 -15.26 1.12
C ASP A 368 13.06 -14.93 2.36
N ASP A 369 12.51 -13.71 2.44
CA ASP A 369 11.70 -13.27 3.59
C ASP A 369 10.20 -13.40 3.34
N GLY A 370 9.80 -13.38 2.06
CA GLY A 370 8.40 -13.46 1.64
C GLY A 370 8.01 -14.90 1.32
N PHE A 371 8.36 -15.39 0.13
CA PHE A 371 7.83 -16.67 -0.37
C PHE A 371 8.29 -17.87 0.44
N LEU A 372 9.59 -18.02 0.63
CA LEU A 372 10.20 -19.23 1.17
C LEU A 372 9.69 -19.57 2.58
N PRO A 373 9.57 -18.62 3.53
CA PRO A 373 9.04 -18.91 4.86
C PRO A 373 7.58 -19.37 4.82
N ARG A 374 6.72 -18.78 3.95
CA ARG A 374 5.32 -19.19 3.82
C ARG A 374 5.19 -20.56 3.19
N ILE A 375 5.98 -20.84 2.15
CA ILE A 375 6.01 -22.17 1.52
C ILE A 375 6.49 -23.23 2.52
N ASN A 376 7.55 -22.95 3.28
CA ASN A 376 8.06 -23.87 4.30
C ASN A 376 7.06 -24.11 5.43
N PHE A 377 6.31 -23.09 5.84
CA PHE A 377 5.21 -23.26 6.79
C PHE A 377 4.10 -24.15 6.22
N LEU A 378 3.66 -23.93 4.98
CA LEU A 378 2.64 -24.79 4.36
C LEU A 378 3.14 -26.25 4.21
N ARG A 379 4.44 -26.44 3.96
CA ARG A 379 5.07 -27.76 3.96
C ARG A 379 5.10 -28.39 5.35
N SER A 380 5.42 -27.62 6.40
CA SER A 380 5.50 -28.13 7.77
C SER A 380 4.15 -28.55 8.35
N ILE A 381 3.05 -27.97 7.87
CA ILE A 381 1.69 -28.42 8.19
C ILE A 381 1.24 -29.64 7.36
N GLY A 382 2.13 -30.20 6.53
CA GLY A 382 1.89 -31.44 5.79
C GLY A 382 1.30 -31.27 4.39
N MET A 383 1.29 -30.06 3.82
CA MET A 383 0.89 -29.89 2.41
C MET A 383 2.01 -30.30 1.47
N CYS A 384 1.67 -31.07 0.43
CA CYS A 384 2.60 -31.36 -0.66
C CYS A 384 2.71 -30.17 -1.63
N ASN A 385 3.78 -30.10 -2.43
CA ASN A 385 4.02 -28.98 -3.34
C ASN A 385 2.85 -28.73 -4.32
N SER A 386 2.15 -29.78 -4.77
CA SER A 386 1.00 -29.62 -5.66
C SER A 386 -0.21 -29.00 -4.97
N ASP A 387 -0.39 -29.25 -3.67
CA ASP A 387 -1.45 -28.63 -2.87
C ASP A 387 -1.11 -27.18 -2.53
N ILE A 388 0.15 -26.90 -2.18
CA ILE A 388 0.64 -25.53 -1.99
C ILE A 388 0.40 -24.71 -3.25
N LEU A 389 0.76 -25.25 -4.43
CA LEU A 389 0.54 -24.56 -5.70
C LEU A 389 -0.95 -24.25 -5.94
N LYS A 390 -1.87 -25.15 -5.61
CA LYS A 390 -3.32 -24.90 -5.70
C LYS A 390 -3.76 -23.77 -4.76
N VAL A 391 -3.27 -23.78 -3.52
CA VAL A 391 -3.54 -22.72 -2.52
C VAL A 391 -3.05 -21.38 -3.05
N LEU A 392 -1.80 -21.29 -3.50
CA LEU A 392 -1.22 -20.04 -3.99
C LEU A 392 -1.91 -19.52 -5.27
N THR A 393 -2.37 -20.42 -6.15
CA THR A 393 -3.05 -20.04 -7.40
C THR A 393 -4.50 -19.58 -7.16
N SER A 394 -5.14 -20.11 -6.12
CA SER A 394 -6.50 -19.73 -5.75
C SER A 394 -6.53 -18.46 -4.89
N LEU A 395 -5.64 -18.39 -3.89
CA LEU A 395 -5.50 -17.29 -2.92
C LEU A 395 -4.02 -16.87 -2.80
N THR A 396 -3.55 -16.09 -3.76
CA THR A 396 -2.16 -15.60 -3.81
C THR A 396 -1.81 -14.71 -2.62
N GLN A 397 -2.80 -14.04 -2.03
CA GLN A 397 -2.65 -13.18 -0.86
C GLN A 397 -2.07 -13.90 0.37
N VAL A 398 -2.12 -15.24 0.44
CA VAL A 398 -1.46 -16.01 1.51
C VAL A 398 0.03 -15.66 1.64
N LEU A 399 0.69 -15.27 0.55
CA LEU A 399 2.09 -14.86 0.56
C LEU A 399 2.34 -13.49 1.22
N SER A 400 1.31 -12.66 1.35
CA SER A 400 1.40 -11.35 2.00
C SER A 400 1.15 -11.41 3.51
N LEU A 401 0.53 -12.48 4.00
CA LEU A 401 0.13 -12.58 5.41
C LEU A 401 1.33 -12.80 6.33
N SER A 402 1.25 -12.24 7.55
CA SER A 402 2.21 -12.53 8.63
C SER A 402 2.14 -14.00 9.02
N LEU A 403 3.30 -14.63 9.18
CA LEU A 403 3.38 -16.01 9.63
C LEU A 403 2.96 -16.16 11.08
N GLU A 404 3.54 -15.37 11.98
CA GLU A 404 3.32 -15.50 13.42
C GLU A 404 1.97 -14.92 13.84
N ASP A 405 1.52 -13.83 13.22
CA ASP A 405 0.32 -13.13 13.66
C ASP A 405 -0.95 -13.57 12.92
N ASN A 406 -0.82 -14.24 11.76
CA ASN A 406 -1.97 -14.60 10.94
C ASN A 406 -2.01 -16.09 10.59
N LEU A 407 -1.07 -16.58 9.78
CA LEU A 407 -1.15 -17.93 9.22
C LEU A 407 -1.04 -19.02 10.28
N LYS A 408 -0.06 -18.93 11.20
CA LYS A 408 0.11 -19.91 12.29
C LYS A 408 -1.08 -19.94 13.25
N PRO A 409 -1.55 -18.81 13.82
CA PRO A 409 -2.72 -18.81 14.71
C PRO A 409 -3.97 -19.36 14.02
N LYS A 410 -4.18 -19.02 12.74
CA LYS A 410 -5.35 -19.47 11.98
C LYS A 410 -5.30 -20.96 11.70
N TYR A 411 -4.13 -21.48 11.35
CA TYR A 411 -3.91 -22.93 11.25
C TYR A 411 -4.15 -23.64 12.58
N MET A 412 -3.53 -23.18 13.67
CA MET A 412 -3.68 -23.77 15.01
C MET A 412 -5.16 -23.85 15.41
N TYR A 413 -5.93 -22.79 15.15
CA TYR A 413 -7.35 -22.79 15.48
C TYR A 413 -8.15 -23.71 14.55
N LEU A 414 -8.03 -23.55 13.24
CA LEU A 414 -8.85 -24.28 12.27
C LEU A 414 -8.60 -25.79 12.26
N VAL A 415 -7.35 -26.21 12.48
CA VAL A 415 -6.94 -27.62 12.40
C VAL A 415 -6.86 -28.23 13.79
N ASN A 416 -6.13 -27.62 14.73
CA ASN A 416 -5.89 -28.25 16.03
C ASN A 416 -7.08 -28.08 16.98
N GLU A 417 -7.60 -26.86 17.15
CA GLU A 417 -8.72 -26.61 18.07
C GLU A 417 -10.05 -27.16 17.52
N LEU A 418 -10.34 -26.90 16.25
CA LEU A 418 -11.58 -27.37 15.60
C LEU A 418 -11.51 -28.83 15.12
N LYS A 419 -10.35 -29.50 15.29
CA LYS A 419 -10.10 -30.90 14.92
C LYS A 419 -10.44 -31.22 13.46
N ASN A 420 -10.06 -30.32 12.55
CA ASN A 420 -10.23 -30.52 11.11
C ASN A 420 -8.97 -31.10 10.47
N GLU A 421 -9.12 -31.62 9.26
CA GLU A 421 -8.01 -32.07 8.44
C GLU A 421 -7.39 -30.92 7.62
N VAL A 422 -6.07 -30.98 7.44
CA VAL A 422 -5.33 -29.99 6.64
C VAL A 422 -5.81 -29.93 5.19
N HIS A 423 -6.27 -31.07 4.63
CA HIS A 423 -6.79 -31.16 3.27
C HIS A 423 -7.96 -30.21 3.00
N ILE A 424 -8.73 -29.82 4.03
CA ILE A 424 -9.83 -28.86 3.90
C ILE A 424 -9.30 -27.47 3.52
N LEU A 425 -8.12 -27.08 4.02
CA LEU A 425 -7.47 -25.82 3.67
C LEU A 425 -6.98 -25.81 2.22
N THR A 426 -6.59 -26.96 1.67
CA THR A 426 -6.25 -27.08 0.24
C THR A 426 -7.48 -26.96 -0.64
N LYS A 427 -8.58 -27.63 -0.25
CA LYS A 427 -9.82 -27.64 -1.03
C LYS A 427 -10.55 -26.30 -1.00
N TYR A 428 -10.46 -25.60 0.13
CA TYR A 428 -11.09 -24.30 0.34
C TYR A 428 -10.12 -23.29 0.97
N PRO A 429 -9.16 -22.76 0.18
CA PRO A 429 -8.14 -21.85 0.69
C PRO A 429 -8.70 -20.53 1.25
N MET A 430 -9.92 -20.16 0.87
CA MET A 430 -10.61 -18.96 1.35
C MET A 430 -10.77 -18.89 2.88
N TYR A 431 -10.73 -20.02 3.60
CA TYR A 431 -10.74 -19.96 5.06
C TYR A 431 -9.53 -19.22 5.63
N LEU A 432 -8.42 -19.18 4.88
CA LEU A 432 -7.22 -18.44 5.24
C LEU A 432 -7.36 -16.94 5.03
N SER A 433 -8.36 -16.45 4.27
CA SER A 433 -8.63 -15.01 4.15
C SER A 433 -9.56 -14.47 5.24
N LEU A 434 -10.40 -15.32 5.85
CA LEU A 434 -11.33 -14.89 6.90
C LEU A 434 -10.61 -14.41 8.17
N SER A 435 -11.14 -13.38 8.82
CA SER A 435 -10.60 -12.88 10.10
C SER A 435 -10.77 -13.91 11.22
N LEU A 436 -9.66 -14.23 11.90
CA LEU A 436 -9.65 -15.19 12.99
C LEU A 436 -10.48 -14.69 14.18
N ASP A 437 -10.25 -13.45 14.59
CA ASP A 437 -10.85 -12.87 15.80
C ASP A 437 -12.23 -12.28 15.56
N GLN A 438 -12.49 -11.70 14.39
CA GLN A 438 -13.78 -11.06 14.10
C GLN A 438 -14.84 -12.03 13.57
N ARG A 439 -14.42 -13.14 12.93
CA ARG A 439 -15.34 -14.04 12.22
C ARG A 439 -15.23 -15.49 12.67
N ILE A 440 -14.05 -16.09 12.61
CA ILE A 440 -13.88 -17.54 12.87
C ILE A 440 -14.17 -17.88 14.34
N ARG A 441 -13.49 -17.20 15.28
CA ARG A 441 -13.62 -17.44 16.73
C ARG A 441 -15.03 -17.14 17.25
N PRO A 442 -15.65 -15.99 16.95
CA PRO A 442 -16.98 -15.66 17.44
C PRO A 442 -18.03 -16.67 16.99
N ARG A 443 -18.02 -17.08 15.72
CA ARG A 443 -19.00 -18.06 15.19
C ARG A 443 -18.84 -19.43 15.81
N HIS A 444 -17.60 -19.92 15.94
CA HIS A 444 -17.35 -21.18 16.63
C HIS A 444 -17.86 -21.13 18.07
N ARG A 445 -17.44 -20.12 18.85
CA ARG A 445 -17.81 -20.00 20.27
C ARG A 445 -19.30 -19.81 20.47
N PHE A 446 -19.97 -19.07 19.59
CA PHE A 446 -21.41 -18.89 19.64
C PHE A 446 -22.16 -20.21 19.43
N LEU A 447 -21.74 -21.02 18.45
CA LEU A 447 -22.35 -22.34 18.23
C LEU A 447 -22.07 -23.32 19.38
N VAL A 448 -20.92 -23.19 20.05
CA VAL A 448 -20.60 -23.94 21.28
C VAL A 448 -21.55 -23.54 22.41
N GLU A 449 -21.79 -22.24 22.61
CA GLU A 449 -22.72 -21.72 23.63
C GLU A 449 -24.16 -22.21 23.38
N LEU A 450 -24.57 -22.24 22.10
CA LEU A 450 -25.87 -22.77 21.69
C LEU A 450 -25.95 -24.31 21.74
N LYS A 451 -24.86 -25.00 22.12
CA LYS A 451 -24.74 -26.47 22.14
C LYS A 451 -25.08 -27.12 20.80
N LYS A 452 -24.86 -26.41 19.69
CA LYS A 452 -25.15 -26.86 18.32
C LYS A 452 -23.97 -27.52 17.62
N VAL A 453 -22.80 -27.56 18.26
CA VAL A 453 -21.62 -28.25 17.73
C VAL A 453 -21.78 -29.76 17.93
N ARG A 454 -21.77 -30.51 16.81
CA ARG A 454 -21.83 -31.97 16.82
C ARG A 454 -20.48 -32.55 17.26
N LYS A 455 -20.48 -33.78 17.81
CA LYS A 455 -19.24 -34.54 18.08
C LYS A 455 -18.61 -34.94 16.74
N GLY A 456 -17.53 -34.29 16.33
CA GLY A 456 -16.83 -34.51 15.06
C GLY A 456 -16.12 -33.24 14.56
N PRO A 457 -15.55 -33.26 13.33
CA PRO A 457 -14.92 -32.09 12.73
C PRO A 457 -15.92 -30.93 12.61
N PHE A 458 -15.49 -29.72 12.96
CA PHE A 458 -16.38 -28.55 12.93
C PHE A 458 -16.75 -28.18 11.49
N PRO A 459 -18.05 -27.90 11.19
CA PRO A 459 -18.47 -27.54 9.84
C PRO A 459 -17.97 -26.15 9.45
N LEU A 460 -16.80 -26.09 8.78
CA LEU A 460 -16.19 -24.83 8.32
C LEU A 460 -17.10 -24.04 7.37
N SER A 461 -18.04 -24.70 6.69
CA SER A 461 -19.05 -24.04 5.85
C SER A 461 -19.91 -23.03 6.60
N SER A 462 -20.01 -23.12 7.94
CA SER A 462 -20.70 -22.11 8.76
C SER A 462 -19.95 -20.77 8.86
N LEU A 463 -18.66 -20.74 8.54
CA LEU A 463 -17.80 -19.56 8.69
C LEU A 463 -17.86 -18.60 7.49
N VAL A 464 -18.32 -19.08 6.34
CA VAL A 464 -18.35 -18.32 5.08
C VAL A 464 -19.54 -17.36 4.96
N PRO A 465 -20.80 -17.75 5.26
CA PRO A 465 -21.98 -16.94 4.99
C PRO A 465 -21.95 -15.57 5.67
N ASN A 466 -22.81 -14.64 5.25
CA ASN A 466 -23.04 -13.40 6.01
C ASN A 466 -23.70 -13.69 7.37
N ASP A 467 -23.71 -12.70 8.27
CA ASP A 467 -24.18 -12.90 9.65
C ASP A 467 -25.67 -13.28 9.71
N GLU A 468 -26.49 -12.78 8.79
CA GLU A 468 -27.91 -13.15 8.65
C GLU A 468 -28.10 -14.61 8.29
N SER A 469 -27.46 -15.06 7.20
CA SER A 469 -27.52 -16.44 6.72
C SER A 469 -26.93 -17.40 7.74
N PHE A 470 -25.84 -17.02 8.42
CA PHE A 470 -25.27 -17.78 9.52
C PHE A 470 -26.29 -17.97 10.66
N CYS A 471 -26.96 -16.88 11.07
CA CYS A 471 -27.93 -16.92 12.15
C CYS A 471 -29.18 -17.75 11.78
N GLN A 472 -29.64 -17.68 10.53
CA GLN A 472 -30.79 -18.44 10.05
C GLN A 472 -30.46 -19.94 9.87
N GLN A 473 -29.40 -20.26 9.14
CA GLN A 473 -29.10 -21.63 8.72
C GLN A 473 -28.41 -22.47 9.80
N TRP A 474 -27.61 -21.83 10.66
CA TRP A 474 -26.78 -22.55 11.64
C TRP A 474 -27.22 -22.26 13.07
N ALA A 475 -27.23 -20.98 13.46
CA ALA A 475 -27.49 -20.62 14.86
C ALA A 475 -28.97 -20.75 15.24
N GLY A 476 -29.91 -20.62 14.31
CA GLY A 476 -31.35 -20.58 14.58
C GLY A 476 -31.75 -19.50 15.59
N THR A 477 -31.11 -18.33 15.51
CA THR A 477 -31.32 -17.19 16.43
C THR A 477 -31.43 -15.88 15.66
N SER A 478 -31.83 -14.79 16.33
CA SER A 478 -31.79 -13.45 15.73
C SER A 478 -30.36 -12.96 15.59
N VAL A 479 -30.12 -12.14 14.57
CA VAL A 479 -28.80 -11.54 14.29
C VAL A 479 -28.33 -10.67 15.45
N ASP A 480 -29.24 -9.93 16.09
CA ASP A 480 -28.92 -9.06 17.24
C ASP A 480 -28.31 -9.84 18.40
N LYS A 481 -28.78 -11.07 18.64
CA LYS A 481 -28.23 -11.93 19.70
C LYS A 481 -26.78 -12.31 19.41
N TYR A 482 -26.48 -12.64 18.15
CA TYR A 482 -25.12 -12.95 17.72
C TYR A 482 -24.21 -11.72 17.77
N LEU A 483 -24.67 -10.56 17.29
CA LEU A 483 -23.89 -9.33 17.33
C LEU A 483 -23.57 -8.88 18.76
N ALA A 484 -24.55 -8.95 19.66
CA ALA A 484 -24.34 -8.67 21.07
C ALA A 484 -23.36 -9.66 21.72
N PHE A 485 -23.42 -10.94 21.35
CA PHE A 485 -22.43 -11.94 21.79
C PHE A 485 -21.03 -11.61 21.28
N ARG A 486 -20.89 -11.32 19.97
CA ARG A 486 -19.61 -10.98 19.34
C ARG A 486 -18.97 -9.76 20.02
N GLN A 487 -19.73 -8.69 20.25
CA GLN A 487 -19.24 -7.50 20.94
C GLN A 487 -18.73 -7.82 22.35
N ARG A 488 -19.49 -8.58 23.15
CA ARG A 488 -19.06 -8.99 24.50
C ARG A 488 -17.78 -9.83 24.47
N LEU A 489 -17.65 -10.73 23.49
CA LEU A 489 -16.47 -11.57 23.33
C LEU A 489 -15.23 -10.73 23.02
N LEU A 490 -15.33 -9.81 22.06
CA LEU A 490 -14.24 -8.95 21.64
C LEU A 490 -13.81 -7.99 22.76
N LEU A 491 -14.76 -7.41 23.50
CA LEU A 491 -14.44 -6.56 24.66
C LEU A 491 -13.69 -7.34 25.75
N LYS A 492 -14.07 -8.59 26.00
CA LYS A 492 -13.38 -9.45 26.98
C LYS A 492 -11.95 -9.78 26.54
N GLU A 493 -11.75 -10.08 25.26
CA GLU A 493 -10.42 -10.36 24.72
C GLU A 493 -9.55 -9.10 24.69
N PHE A 494 -10.14 -7.95 24.38
CA PHE A 494 -9.48 -6.64 24.46
C PHE A 494 -9.01 -6.36 25.88
N ALA A 495 -9.89 -6.43 26.89
CA ALA A 495 -9.52 -6.24 28.29
C ALA A 495 -8.37 -7.17 28.73
N SER A 496 -8.43 -8.46 28.36
CA SER A 496 -7.38 -9.43 28.71
C SER A 496 -6.02 -9.11 28.09
N LYS A 497 -5.98 -8.40 26.95
CA LYS A 497 -4.73 -7.99 26.30
C LYS A 497 -4.07 -6.82 27.02
N TYR A 498 -4.85 -5.93 27.64
CA TYR A 498 -4.34 -4.80 28.44
C TYR A 498 -3.80 -5.28 29.79
N ASP A 499 -4.49 -6.20 30.45
CA ASP A 499 -4.04 -6.77 31.73
C ASP A 499 -2.72 -7.56 31.63
N LYS A 500 -2.32 -7.98 30.42
CA LYS A 500 -1.05 -8.68 30.17
C LYS A 500 0.12 -7.75 29.79
N ARG A 501 -0.16 -6.47 29.57
CA ARG A 501 0.82 -5.46 29.13
C ARG A 501 1.16 -4.42 30.21
N GLY A 502 0.39 -4.36 31.30
CA GLY A 502 0.74 -3.67 32.54
C GLY A 502 1.40 -4.62 33.53
#